data_AF-A0A5P9NYY3-F1
#
_entry.id   AF-A0A5P9NYY3-F1
#
_cell.length_a   1.000
_cell.length_b   1.000
_cell.length_c   1.000
_cell.angle_alpha   90.00
_cell.angle_beta   90.00
_cell.angle_gamma   90.00
#
_symmetry.space_group_name_H-M   'P 1'
#
loop_
_entity.id
_entity.type
_entity.pdbx_description
1 polymer ?
#
loop_
_entity_poly.entity_id
_entity_poly.type
_entity_poly.pdbx_seq_one_letter_code
_entity_poly.pdbx_strand_id
1 'polypeptide(L)' 'MTTLAFDDDGVDVVYEGTEFRLERSLIEEATEKSYYDVTDHEVLKIVAEQPNLQGEPRRVGDILD' A
#
# COMPACT_ATOMS: atom_id res chain seq x y z
N MET A 1 1.30 3.36 14.56
CA MET A 1 0.46 2.25 14.07
C MET A 1 0.04 2.67 12.68
N THR A 2 0.46 1.94 11.66
CA THR A 2 0.14 2.25 10.27
C THR A 2 -0.97 1.33 9.83
N THR A 3 -2.01 1.89 9.23
CA THR A 3 -3.13 1.11 8.69
C THR A 3 -3.23 1.38 7.20
N LEU A 4 -3.30 0.31 6.41
CA LEU A 4 -3.55 0.36 4.98
C LEU A 4 -4.91 -0.29 4.73
N ALA A 5 -5.78 0.42 4.03
CA ALA A 5 -7.03 -0.09 3.51
C ALA A 5 -6.96 -0.06 1.98
N PHE A 6 -7.08 -1.23 1.36
CA PHE A 6 -6.97 -1.39 -0.09
C PHE A 6 -8.36 -1.41 -0.71
N ASP A 7 -8.53 -0.72 -1.84
CA ASP A 7 -9.71 -0.79 -2.71
C ASP A 7 -9.28 -0.86 -4.19
N ASP A 8 -10.22 -0.98 -5.14
CA ASP A 8 -9.96 -1.08 -6.59
C ASP A 8 -9.30 0.17 -7.21
N ASP A 9 -9.47 1.33 -6.55
CA ASP A 9 -9.05 2.64 -7.03
C ASP A 9 -7.77 3.15 -6.33
N GLY A 10 -7.31 2.49 -5.26
CA GLY A 10 -6.09 2.83 -4.53
C GLY A 10 -6.08 2.37 -3.08
N VAL A 11 -5.24 3.03 -2.26
CA VAL A 11 -5.00 2.65 -0.87
C VAL A 11 -5.19 3.85 0.04
N ASP A 12 -6.10 3.72 1.01
CA ASP A 12 -6.24 4.67 2.10
C ASP A 12 -5.23 4.34 3.20
N VAL A 13 -4.42 5.33 3.55
CA VAL A 13 -3.28 5.19 4.43
C VAL A 13 -3.44 6.08 5.65
N VAL A 14 -3.32 5.46 6.83
CA VAL A 14 -3.23 6.15 8.11
C VAL A 14 -1.82 5.98 8.64
N TYR A 15 -1.01 7.03 8.58
CA TYR A 15 0.37 7.06 9.04
C TYR A 15 0.59 8.19 10.04
N GLU A 16 1.04 7.86 11.26
CA GLU A 16 1.30 8.83 12.34
C GLU A 16 0.14 9.81 12.64
N GLY A 17 -1.11 9.36 12.43
CA GLY A 17 -2.31 10.19 12.62
C GLY A 17 -2.63 11.11 11.43
N THR A 18 -1.89 11.00 10.32
CA THR A 18 -2.20 11.62 9.04
C THR A 18 -2.91 10.60 8.16
N GLU A 19 -4.09 10.97 7.67
CA GLU A 19 -4.90 10.17 6.77
C GLU A 19 -4.79 10.75 5.37
N PHE A 20 -4.40 9.91 4.41
CA PHE A 20 -4.30 10.30 3.01
C PHE A 20 -4.55 9.10 2.10
N ARG A 21 -4.92 9.38 0.86
CA ARG A 21 -5.18 8.36 -0.15
C ARG A 21 -4.04 8.33 -1.15
N LEU A 22 -3.48 7.15 -1.37
CA LEU A 22 -2.60 6.85 -2.48
C LEU A 22 -3.46 6.34 -3.64
N GLU A 23 -3.51 7.11 -4.72
CA GLU A 23 -4.18 6.66 -5.93
C GLU A 23 -3.47 5.45 -6.52
N ARG A 24 -4.24 4.55 -7.12
CA ARG A 24 -3.72 3.40 -7.85
C ARG A 24 -2.61 3.77 -8.84
N SER A 25 -2.82 4.82 -9.63
CA SER A 25 -1.85 5.32 -10.62
C SER A 25 -0.50 5.67 -10.01
N LEU A 26 -0.50 6.36 -8.85
CA LEU A 26 0.71 6.72 -8.12
C LEU A 26 1.47 5.49 -7.62
N ILE A 27 0.75 4.46 -7.17
CA ILE A 27 1.35 3.22 -6.69
C ILE A 27 1.95 2.44 -7.87
N GLU A 28 1.22 2.33 -8.99
CA GLU A 28 1.71 1.66 -10.20
C GLU A 28 2.96 2.36 -10.76
N GLU A 29 2.98 3.69 -10.77
CA GLU A 29 4.14 4.48 -11.18
C GLU A 29 5.33 4.30 -10.23
N ALA A 30 5.10 4.35 -8.92
CA ALA A 30 6.17 4.22 -7.93
C ALA A 30 6.76 2.81 -7.85
N THR A 31 5.97 1.78 -8.16
CA THR A 31 6.41 0.37 -8.09
C THR A 31 6.78 -0.22 -9.44
N GLU A 32 6.49 0.48 -10.55
CA GLU A 32 6.59 0.01 -11.93
C GLU A 32 5.86 -1.34 -12.15
N LYS A 33 4.75 -1.55 -11.42
CA LYS A 33 3.96 -2.78 -11.41
C LYS A 33 2.47 -2.49 -11.54
N SER A 34 1.72 -3.50 -11.96
CA SER A 34 0.25 -3.47 -11.86
C SER A 34 -0.17 -3.43 -10.40
N TYR A 35 -1.17 -2.62 -10.08
CA TYR A 35 -1.64 -2.41 -8.71
C TYR A 35 -1.95 -3.71 -7.96
N TYR A 36 -2.58 -4.67 -8.64
CA TYR A 36 -2.92 -5.97 -8.06
C TYR A 36 -1.70 -6.85 -7.75
N ASP A 37 -0.57 -6.63 -8.42
CA ASP A 37 0.69 -7.35 -8.20
C ASP A 37 1.58 -6.68 -7.13
N VAL A 38 1.22 -5.46 -6.72
CA VAL A 38 1.92 -4.74 -5.65
C VAL A 38 1.63 -5.41 -4.32
N THR A 39 2.62 -5.41 -3.43
CA THR A 39 2.46 -5.91 -2.06
C THR A 39 2.18 -4.81 -1.06
N ASP A 40 1.47 -5.14 0.02
CA ASP A 40 1.28 -4.24 1.17
C ASP A 40 2.60 -3.67 1.70
N HIS A 41 3.67 -4.47 1.68
CA HIS A 41 5.02 -4.06 2.07
C HIS A 41 5.63 -3.02 1.13
N GLU A 42 5.35 -3.09 -0.17
CA GLU A 42 5.80 -2.09 -1.14
C GLU A 42 5.07 -0.77 -0.95
N VAL A 43 3.75 -0.80 -0.71
CA VAL A 43 2.98 0.41 -0.38
C VAL A 43 3.48 1.04 0.93
N LEU A 44 3.76 0.22 1.95
CA LEU A 44 4.35 0.71 3.20
C LEU A 44 5.71 1.40 2.99
N LYS A 45 6.55 0.92 2.07
CA LYS A 45 7.85 1.54 1.74
C LYS A 45 7.71 2.86 0.99
N ILE A 46 6.61 3.08 0.27
CA ILE A 46 6.30 4.36 -0.38
C ILE A 46 5.93 5.41 0.68
N VAL A 47 5.19 4.98 1.71
CA VAL A 47 4.65 5.85 2.76
C VAL A 47 5.69 6.17 3.84
N ALA A 48 6.41 5.14 4.30
CA ALA A 48 7.31 5.23 5.44
C ALA A 48 8.73 4.84 5.02
N GLU A 49 9.71 5.67 5.39
CA GLU A 49 11.12 5.39 5.11
C GLU A 49 11.64 4.14 5.85
N GLN A 50 11.08 3.85 7.04
CA GLN A 50 11.39 2.67 7.84
C GLN A 50 10.09 1.99 8.29
N PRO A 51 9.38 1.31 7.39
CA PRO A 51 8.13 0.65 7.74
C PRO A 51 8.42 -0.53 8.66
N ASN A 52 7.61 -0.68 9.71
CA ASN A 52 7.65 -1.87 10.54
C ASN A 52 6.89 -3.00 9.83
N LEU A 53 7.60 -3.67 8.92
CA LEU A 53 7.10 -4.79 8.15
C LEU A 53 6.94 -5.99 9.08
N GLN A 54 5.70 -6.43 9.29
CA GLN A 54 5.37 -7.59 10.11
C GLN A 54 4.65 -8.64 9.26
N GLY A 55 5.07 -9.89 9.36
CA GLY A 55 4.49 -11.00 8.61
C GLY A 55 5.10 -11.19 7.22
N GLU A 56 4.39 -11.94 6.37
CA GLU A 56 4.76 -12.13 4.96
C GLU A 56 4.05 -11.10 4.08
N PRO A 57 4.71 -10.58 3.02
CA PRO A 57 4.10 -9.67 2.08
C PRO A 57 2.93 -10.33 1.35
N ARG A 58 1.81 -9.63 1.27
CA ARG A 58 0.60 -10.07 0.56
C ARG A 58 0.31 -9.12 -0.57
N ARG A 59 -0.11 -9.67 -1.72
CA ARG A 59 -0.46 -8.85 -2.89
C ARG A 59 -1.79 -8.16 -2.66
N VAL A 60 -1.94 -6.98 -3.23
CA VAL A 60 -3.23 -6.26 -3.20
C VAL A 60 -4.34 -7.10 -3.81
N GLY A 61 -4.07 -7.78 -4.92
CA GLY A 61 -5.05 -8.70 -5.53
C GLY A 61 -5.53 -9.80 -4.57
N ASP A 62 -4.64 -10.35 -3.75
CA ASP A 62 -5.00 -11.37 -2.76
C ASP A 62 -5.74 -10.80 -1.53
N ILE A 63 -5.68 -9.47 -1.33
CA ILE A 63 -6.35 -8.77 -0.21
C ILE A 63 -7.77 -8.35 -0.61
N LEU A 64 -8.00 -8.07 -1.90
CA LEU A 64 -9.29 -7.65 -2.44
C LEU A 64 -10.24 -8.82 -2.77
N ASP A 65 -9.72 -10.06 -2.82
CA ASP A 65 -10.47 -11.29 -3.13
C ASP A 65 -11.19 -11.90 -1.90
#